data_AF-A0A8H4A4F8-F1
#
_entry.id   AF-A0A8H4A4F8-F1
#
_cell.length_a   1.000
_cell.length_b   1.000
_cell.length_c   1.000
_cell.angle_alpha   90.00
_cell.angle_beta   90.00
_cell.angle_gamma   90.00
#
_symmetry.space_group_name_H-M   'P 1'
#
loop_
_entity.id
_entity.type
_entity.pdbx_description
1 polymer ?
#
loop_
_entity_poly.entity_id
_entity_poly.type
_entity_poly.pdbx_seq_one_letter_code
_entity_poly.pdbx_strand_id
1 'polypeptide(L)'
;MPGGIQQASQLYKTLKAEFTSPSPDLNKCGSYLAKLKISLSEMQLLLPGEATNADEILIAREILEIGAYWSVHVKDIPCFERYIAQLNTYYTDYSSLLPPSDKMYPLTGLNLLRLLSQNRIAEFHTALENIEPEQLLENPFIKHPVHLEQYLMEGSYKKVWNAREQVPAPEYLFFIDILMGTIRSEIASCSEKAYSSLPLLDAATLLFFNNLNDVMNFAVERGWNVNPAEQKIYFTTKDDNQVEIPHANIIRQALNYARELEQIV
;
A
#
# COMPACT_ATOMS: atom_id res chain seq x y z
N MET A 1 26.33 -22.88 20.72
CA MET A 1 26.38 -24.20 20.06
C MET A 1 26.51 -24.00 18.55
N PRO A 2 27.65 -24.33 17.92
CA PRO A 2 27.96 -23.97 16.52
C PRO A 2 27.26 -24.82 15.43
N GLY A 3 26.50 -25.87 15.80
CA GLY A 3 25.83 -26.76 14.84
C GLY A 3 24.58 -26.16 14.17
N GLY A 4 23.85 -25.28 14.86
CA GLY A 4 22.66 -24.61 14.28
C GLY A 4 22.99 -23.67 13.13
N ILE A 5 24.21 -23.10 13.13
CA ILE A 5 24.68 -22.10 12.16
C ILE A 5 24.95 -22.73 10.79
N GLN A 6 25.52 -23.95 10.77
CA GLN A 6 25.74 -24.67 9.51
C GLN A 6 24.43 -25.17 8.90
N GLN A 7 23.47 -25.59 9.73
CA GLN A 7 22.13 -25.96 9.24
C GLN A 7 21.34 -24.75 8.72
N ALA A 8 21.36 -23.62 9.43
CA ALA A 8 20.70 -22.39 9.00
C ALA A 8 21.31 -21.84 7.70
N SER A 9 22.64 -21.85 7.56
CA SER A 9 23.31 -21.41 6.33
C SER A 9 23.12 -22.37 5.15
N GLN A 10 23.02 -23.69 5.39
CA GLN A 10 22.66 -24.67 4.36
C GLN A 10 21.21 -24.50 3.91
N LEU A 11 20.26 -24.38 4.84
CA LEU A 11 18.86 -24.12 4.54
C LEU A 11 18.67 -22.79 3.81
N TYR A 12 19.44 -21.76 4.18
CA TYR A 12 19.47 -20.47 3.48
C TYR A 12 19.97 -20.61 2.04
N LYS A 13 21.05 -21.37 1.79
CA LYS A 13 21.55 -21.63 0.43
C LYS A 13 20.53 -22.41 -0.41
N THR A 14 19.84 -23.38 0.19
CA THR A 14 18.76 -24.11 -0.48
C THR A 14 17.59 -23.19 -0.81
N LEU A 15 17.21 -22.30 0.11
CA LEU A 15 16.13 -21.33 -0.09
C LEU A 15 16.48 -20.30 -1.18
N LYS A 16 17.73 -19.81 -1.20
CA LYS A 16 18.23 -18.91 -2.26
C LYS A 16 18.24 -19.59 -3.62
N ALA A 17 18.62 -20.87 -3.69
CA ALA A 17 18.58 -21.65 -4.92
C ALA A 17 17.14 -21.92 -5.40
N GLU A 18 16.21 -22.21 -4.50
CA GLU A 18 14.79 -22.39 -4.81
C GLU A 18 14.13 -21.08 -5.26
N PHE A 19 14.48 -19.95 -4.65
CA PHE A 19 13.94 -18.64 -5.01
C PHE A 19 14.50 -18.10 -6.34
N THR A 20 15.73 -18.50 -6.71
CA THR A 20 16.31 -18.16 -8.01
C THR A 20 15.81 -19.10 -9.12
N SER A 21 15.18 -20.23 -8.75
CA SER A 21 14.60 -21.16 -9.71
C SER A 21 13.34 -20.57 -10.36
N PRO A 22 13.18 -20.68 -11.69
CA PRO A 22 12.08 -20.05 -12.45
C PRO A 22 10.66 -20.57 -12.12
N SER A 23 10.52 -21.57 -11.25
CA SER A 23 9.23 -22.05 -10.72
C SER A 23 9.33 -22.25 -9.19
N PRO A 24 9.14 -21.20 -8.40
CA PRO A 24 9.24 -21.29 -6.95
C PRO A 24 8.04 -22.06 -6.37
N ASP A 25 8.31 -23.20 -5.73
CA ASP A 25 7.32 -23.92 -4.93
C ASP A 25 7.02 -23.12 -3.64
N LEU A 26 6.04 -22.22 -3.73
CA LEU A 26 5.67 -21.31 -2.62
C LEU A 26 5.39 -22.04 -1.30
N ASN A 27 4.81 -23.24 -1.36
CA ASN A 27 4.50 -24.05 -0.17
C ASN A 27 5.75 -24.63 0.51
N LYS A 28 6.77 -25.04 -0.27
CA LYS A 28 8.02 -25.55 0.27
C LYS A 28 8.85 -24.42 0.88
N CYS A 29 8.92 -23.27 0.20
CA CYS A 29 9.52 -22.05 0.72
C CYS A 29 8.89 -21.64 2.06
N GLY A 30 7.56 -21.69 2.18
CA GLY A 30 6.87 -21.43 3.45
C GLY A 30 7.29 -22.38 4.58
N SER A 31 7.45 -23.67 4.29
CA SER A 31 7.92 -24.66 5.27
C SER A 31 9.38 -24.45 5.69
N TYR A 32 10.25 -24.06 4.76
CA TYR A 32 11.65 -23.74 5.06
C TYR A 32 11.78 -22.44 5.84
N LEU A 33 10.98 -21.40 5.51
CA LEU A 33 10.92 -20.16 6.27
C LEU A 33 10.41 -20.39 7.70
N ALA A 34 9.43 -21.27 7.90
CA ALA A 34 8.96 -21.62 9.25
C ALA A 34 10.06 -22.29 10.09
N LYS A 35 10.80 -23.24 9.51
CA LYS A 35 11.94 -23.88 10.16
C LYS A 35 13.07 -22.89 10.47
N LEU A 36 13.37 -22.00 9.52
CA LEU A 36 14.37 -20.95 9.71
C LEU A 36 13.95 -19.95 10.80
N LYS A 37 12.67 -19.59 10.91
CA LYS A 37 12.15 -18.74 12.00
C LYS A 37 12.33 -19.39 13.37
N ILE A 38 12.10 -20.70 13.49
CA ILE A 38 12.33 -21.43 14.74
C ILE A 38 13.82 -21.38 15.10
N SER A 39 14.70 -21.69 14.15
CA SER A 39 16.15 -21.62 14.38
C SER A 39 16.65 -20.21 14.72
N LEU A 40 16.09 -19.16 14.08
CA LEU A 40 16.43 -17.76 14.39
C LEU A 40 15.91 -17.34 15.78
N SER A 41 14.74 -17.85 16.19
CA SER A 41 14.20 -17.61 17.54
C SER A 41 15.04 -18.27 18.61
N GLU A 42 15.54 -19.49 18.37
CA GLU A 42 16.44 -20.20 19.28
C GLU A 42 17.79 -19.49 19.45
N MET A 43 18.24 -18.75 18.43
CA MET A 43 19.47 -17.95 18.45
C MET A 43 19.28 -16.56 19.09
N GLN A 44 18.06 -16.21 19.53
CA GLN A 44 17.72 -14.93 20.15
C GLN A 44 18.03 -13.68 19.30
N LEU A 45 18.30 -13.86 17.99
CA LEU A 45 18.62 -12.81 17.02
C LEU A 45 17.44 -11.89 16.67
N LEU A 46 16.22 -12.24 17.11
CA LEU A 46 14.99 -11.45 16.92
C LEU A 46 14.77 -10.40 18.03
N LEU A 47 15.60 -10.41 19.07
CA LEU A 47 15.58 -9.45 20.17
C LEU A 47 16.90 -8.65 20.12
N PRO A 48 16.87 -7.33 20.38
CA PRO A 48 18.09 -6.54 20.50
C PRO A 48 18.86 -6.99 21.75
N GLY A 49 19.75 -7.96 21.58
CA GLY A 49 20.80 -8.32 22.51
C GLY A 49 22.17 -7.99 21.90
N GLU A 50 23.24 -8.10 22.69
CA GLU A 50 24.62 -7.97 22.21
C GLU A 50 24.96 -9.09 21.20
N ALA A 51 24.51 -8.91 19.96
CA ALA A 51 24.86 -9.79 18.86
C ALA A 51 26.34 -9.56 18.53
N THR A 52 27.16 -10.56 18.85
CA THR A 52 28.62 -10.51 18.77
C THR A 52 29.17 -10.78 17.36
N ASN A 53 28.32 -11.22 16.41
CA ASN A 53 28.74 -11.61 15.06
C ASN A 53 27.92 -10.89 13.97
N ALA A 54 28.56 -9.99 13.22
CA ALA A 54 27.95 -9.24 12.10
C ALA A 54 27.42 -10.15 10.98
N ASP A 55 28.08 -11.30 10.74
CA ASP A 55 27.68 -12.27 9.70
C ASP A 55 26.33 -12.94 9.99
N GLU A 56 25.99 -13.15 11.26
CA GLU A 56 24.73 -13.78 11.67
C GLU A 56 23.55 -12.85 11.44
N ILE A 57 23.72 -11.56 11.74
CA ILE A 57 22.71 -10.52 11.51
C ILE A 57 22.52 -10.33 10.00
N LEU A 58 23.59 -10.40 9.21
CA LEU A 58 23.50 -10.31 7.74
C LEU A 58 22.68 -11.47 7.15
N ILE A 59 22.95 -12.71 7.59
CA ILE A 59 22.18 -13.88 7.15
C ILE A 59 20.71 -13.76 7.59
N ALA A 60 20.44 -13.31 8.81
CA ALA A 60 19.08 -13.09 9.29
C ALA A 60 18.33 -12.05 8.45
N ARG A 61 18.98 -10.93 8.13
CA ARG A 61 18.44 -9.89 7.24
C ARG A 61 18.09 -10.45 5.86
N GLU A 62 19.00 -11.18 5.24
CA GLU A 62 18.76 -11.76 3.91
C GLU A 62 17.60 -12.78 3.92
N ILE A 63 17.47 -13.58 4.98
CA ILE A 63 16.34 -14.52 5.14
C ILE A 63 15.01 -13.76 5.24
N LEU A 64 14.98 -12.68 6.03
CA LEU A 64 13.77 -11.88 6.22
C LEU A 64 13.39 -11.12 4.94
N GLU A 65 14.37 -10.58 4.20
CA GLU A 65 14.15 -9.95 2.90
C GLU A 65 13.51 -10.94 1.91
N ILE A 66 14.03 -12.16 1.81
CA ILE A 66 13.43 -13.20 0.95
C ILE A 66 12.03 -13.60 1.46
N GLY A 67 11.83 -13.66 2.78
CA GLY A 67 10.52 -13.91 3.39
C GLY A 67 9.48 -12.83 3.03
N ALA A 68 9.92 -11.57 2.94
CA ALA A 68 9.06 -10.46 2.52
C ALA A 68 8.65 -10.61 1.04
N TYR A 69 9.59 -10.89 0.13
CA TYR A 69 9.26 -11.15 -1.28
C TYR A 69 8.35 -12.36 -1.46
N TRP A 70 8.61 -13.46 -0.73
CA TRP A 70 7.74 -14.63 -0.73
C TRP A 70 6.31 -14.27 -0.30
N SER A 71 6.15 -13.43 0.72
CA SER A 71 4.84 -12.99 1.20
C SER A 71 4.07 -12.20 0.14
N VAL A 72 4.77 -11.40 -0.68
CA VAL A 72 4.16 -10.70 -1.83
C VAL A 72 3.69 -11.69 -2.90
N HIS A 73 4.48 -12.72 -3.23
CA HIS A 73 4.08 -13.75 -4.20
C HIS A 73 2.90 -14.60 -3.72
N VAL A 74 2.84 -14.90 -2.42
CA VAL A 74 1.70 -15.61 -1.79
C VAL A 74 0.48 -14.70 -1.62
N LYS A 75 0.63 -13.39 -1.82
CA LYS A 75 -0.42 -12.37 -1.68
C LYS A 75 -0.95 -12.24 -0.25
N ASP A 76 -0.10 -12.47 0.74
CA ASP A 76 -0.42 -12.35 2.16
C ASP A 76 0.07 -11.00 2.71
N ILE A 77 -0.84 -10.02 2.75
CA ILE A 77 -0.55 -8.64 3.19
C ILE A 77 -0.19 -8.58 4.69
N PRO A 78 -0.93 -9.23 5.61
CA PRO A 78 -0.54 -9.27 7.03
C PRO A 78 0.83 -9.90 7.29
N CYS A 79 1.17 -10.98 6.58
CA CYS A 79 2.48 -11.63 6.74
C CYS A 79 3.61 -10.70 6.27
N PHE A 80 3.41 -10.02 5.14
CA PHE A 80 4.35 -9.03 4.63
C PHE A 80 4.58 -7.88 5.63
N GLU A 81 3.52 -7.34 6.24
CA GLU A 81 3.65 -6.29 7.27
C GLU A 81 4.51 -6.73 8.46
N ARG A 82 4.36 -7.99 8.91
CA ARG A 82 5.19 -8.54 9.99
C ARG A 82 6.66 -8.63 9.61
N TYR A 83 6.96 -9.06 8.39
CA TYR A 83 8.34 -9.11 7.90
C TYR A 83 8.96 -7.72 7.76
N ILE A 84 8.21 -6.73 7.28
CA ILE A 84 8.68 -5.34 7.20
C ILE A 84 8.93 -4.76 8.58
N ALA A 85 8.04 -4.98 9.55
CA ALA A 85 8.25 -4.50 10.92
C ALA A 85 9.55 -5.06 11.54
N GLN A 86 9.85 -6.34 11.28
CA GLN A 86 11.10 -6.96 11.71
C GLN A 86 12.30 -6.42 10.94
N LEU A 87 12.19 -6.20 9.63
CA LEU A 87 13.27 -5.65 8.82
C LEU A 87 13.61 -4.20 9.18
N ASN A 88 12.61 -3.40 9.54
CA ASN A 88 12.82 -2.01 9.95
C ASN A 88 13.74 -1.92 11.17
N THR A 89 13.59 -2.80 12.18
CA THR A 89 14.53 -2.84 13.32
C THR A 89 15.95 -3.19 12.88
N TYR A 90 16.10 -4.05 11.86
CA TYR A 90 17.42 -4.35 11.31
C TYR A 90 18.04 -3.17 10.53
N TYR A 91 17.21 -2.36 9.86
CA TYR A 91 17.68 -1.19 9.12
C TYR A 91 17.99 0.01 10.03
N THR A 92 17.25 0.22 11.12
CA THR A 92 17.49 1.34 12.05
C THR A 92 18.61 1.05 13.04
N ASP A 93 18.60 -0.11 13.69
CA ASP A 93 19.44 -0.34 14.87
C ASP A 93 20.84 -0.84 14.49
N TYR A 94 20.97 -1.54 13.35
CA TYR A 94 22.24 -2.09 12.86
C TYR A 94 22.85 -1.31 11.68
N SER A 95 22.35 -0.09 11.41
CA SER A 95 22.88 0.81 10.38
C SER A 95 24.39 1.10 10.55
N SER A 96 24.87 1.09 11.80
CA SER A 96 26.29 1.31 12.13
C SER A 96 27.19 0.08 11.94
N LEU A 97 26.62 -1.13 11.85
CA LEU A 97 27.34 -2.41 11.86
C LEU A 97 27.31 -3.13 10.51
N LEU A 98 26.39 -2.77 9.61
CA LEU A 98 26.15 -3.48 8.36
C LEU A 98 26.28 -2.57 7.13
N PRO A 99 26.76 -3.10 5.99
CA PRO A 99 26.68 -2.40 4.73
C PRO A 99 25.21 -2.27 4.25
N PRO A 100 24.88 -1.18 3.54
CA PRO A 100 23.55 -1.01 2.93
C PRO A 100 23.27 -2.16 1.95
N SER A 101 22.07 -2.72 2.02
CA SER A 101 21.62 -3.81 1.13
C SER A 101 21.00 -3.23 -0.13
N ASP A 102 21.37 -3.76 -1.31
CA ASP A 102 20.76 -3.37 -2.59
C ASP A 102 19.23 -3.61 -2.62
N LYS A 103 18.73 -4.52 -1.79
CA LYS A 103 17.30 -4.88 -1.68
C LYS A 103 16.52 -4.00 -0.72
N MET A 104 17.19 -3.13 0.04
CA MET A 104 16.54 -2.25 1.00
C MET A 104 15.57 -1.30 0.31
N TYR A 105 16.02 -0.56 -0.72
CA TYR A 105 15.18 0.44 -1.38
C TYR A 105 13.98 -0.15 -2.12
N PRO A 106 14.09 -1.28 -2.86
CA PRO A 106 12.92 -1.94 -3.43
C PRO A 106 11.89 -2.34 -2.37
N LEU A 107 12.34 -2.88 -1.23
CA LEU A 107 11.45 -3.34 -0.18
C LEU A 107 10.76 -2.19 0.55
N THR A 108 11.48 -1.09 0.77
CA THR A 108 10.90 0.18 1.26
C THR A 108 9.86 0.72 0.28
N GLY A 109 10.14 0.70 -1.03
CA GLY A 109 9.17 1.09 -2.06
C GLY A 109 7.90 0.21 -2.06
N LEU A 110 8.05 -1.10 -1.85
CA LEU A 110 6.92 -2.03 -1.69
C LEU A 110 6.10 -1.72 -0.43
N ASN A 111 6.74 -1.38 0.68
CA ASN A 111 6.03 -0.96 1.89
C ASN A 111 5.27 0.36 1.68
N LEU A 112 5.87 1.32 0.97
CA LEU A 112 5.20 2.57 0.60
C LEU A 112 3.96 2.31 -0.27
N LEU A 113 4.05 1.44 -1.29
CA LEU A 113 2.88 1.05 -2.08
C LEU A 113 1.80 0.35 -1.27
N ARG A 114 2.19 -0.52 -0.32
CA ARG A 114 1.24 -1.15 0.59
C ARG A 114 0.44 -0.11 1.36
N LEU A 115 1.10 0.90 1.93
CA LEU A 115 0.43 1.97 2.69
C LEU A 115 -0.56 2.74 1.82
N LEU A 116 -0.20 3.03 0.56
CA LEU A 116 -1.11 3.66 -0.41
C LEU A 116 -2.32 2.76 -0.71
N SER A 117 -2.11 1.46 -0.93
CA SER A 117 -3.20 0.52 -1.22
C SER A 117 -4.21 0.38 -0.06
N GLN A 118 -3.75 0.57 1.18
CA GLN A 118 -4.58 0.56 2.40
C GLN A 118 -5.18 1.93 2.73
N ASN A 119 -4.95 2.95 1.91
CA ASN A 119 -5.37 4.33 2.15
C ASN A 119 -4.84 4.93 3.47
N ARG A 120 -3.67 4.48 3.94
CA ARG A 120 -3.00 4.99 5.16
C ARG A 120 -1.99 6.08 4.80
N ILE A 121 -2.48 7.21 4.30
CA ILE A 121 -1.66 8.32 3.79
C ILE A 121 -0.81 8.96 4.90
N ALA A 122 -1.34 9.07 6.12
CA ALA A 122 -0.59 9.64 7.24
C ALA A 122 0.71 8.86 7.53
N GLU A 123 0.62 7.53 7.60
CA GLU A 123 1.77 6.66 7.84
C GLU A 123 2.73 6.62 6.66
N PHE A 124 2.22 6.81 5.44
CA PHE A 124 3.05 6.98 4.26
C PHE A 124 3.97 8.19 4.41
N HIS A 125 3.44 9.36 4.80
CA HIS A 125 4.26 10.54 5.03
C HIS A 125 5.23 10.39 6.21
N THR A 126 4.83 9.74 7.30
CA THR A 126 5.75 9.40 8.40
C THR A 126 6.88 8.47 7.94
N ALA A 127 6.57 7.48 7.10
CA ALA A 127 7.58 6.59 6.55
C ALA A 127 8.53 7.30 5.58
N LEU A 128 8.06 8.31 4.84
CA LEU A 128 8.90 9.15 3.99
C LEU A 128 9.87 10.03 4.79
N GLU A 129 9.46 10.52 5.96
CA GLU A 129 10.32 11.33 6.84
C GLU A 129 11.54 10.55 7.34
N ASN A 130 11.40 9.24 7.52
CA ASN A 130 12.50 8.36 7.93
C ASN A 130 13.55 8.13 6.83
N ILE A 131 13.26 8.47 5.57
CA ILE A 131 14.15 8.22 4.43
C ILE A 131 14.96 9.47 4.15
N GLU A 132 16.27 9.31 3.91
CA GLU A 132 17.14 10.43 3.55
C GLU A 132 16.70 11.08 2.21
N PRO A 133 16.67 12.42 2.13
CA PRO A 133 16.14 13.14 0.97
C PRO A 133 16.95 12.91 -0.31
N GLU A 134 18.25 12.60 -0.19
CA GLU A 134 19.13 12.28 -1.32
C GLU A 134 18.70 10.98 -2.01
N GLN A 135 18.37 9.96 -1.21
CA GLN A 135 17.90 8.67 -1.69
C GLN A 135 16.49 8.73 -2.30
N LEU A 136 15.71 9.78 -1.96
CA LEU A 136 14.39 10.03 -2.53
C LEU A 136 14.45 10.45 -4.01
N LEU A 137 15.50 11.20 -4.37
CA LEU A 137 15.70 11.75 -5.72
C LEU A 137 16.43 10.75 -6.64
N GLU A 138 17.36 9.98 -6.08
CA GLU A 138 18.21 9.07 -6.84
C GLU A 138 17.54 7.74 -7.15
N ASN A 139 16.78 7.16 -6.20
CA ASN A 139 16.25 5.80 -6.36
C ASN A 139 14.94 5.75 -7.14
N PRO A 140 14.91 5.09 -8.33
CA PRO A 140 13.68 4.94 -9.11
C PRO A 140 12.56 4.19 -8.38
N PHE A 141 12.94 3.26 -7.47
CA PHE A 141 12.01 2.41 -6.70
C PHE A 141 11.19 3.17 -5.66
N ILE A 142 11.72 4.27 -5.10
CA ILE A 142 11.03 5.11 -4.10
C ILE A 142 10.29 6.25 -4.80
N LYS A 143 10.90 6.80 -5.85
CA LYS A 143 10.31 7.86 -6.67
C LYS A 143 8.97 7.45 -7.28
N HIS A 144 8.83 6.20 -7.70
CA HIS A 144 7.59 5.70 -8.29
C HIS A 144 6.40 5.78 -7.31
N PRO A 145 6.45 5.20 -6.09
CA PRO A 145 5.42 5.41 -5.06
C PRO A 145 5.12 6.87 -4.73
N VAL A 146 6.14 7.74 -4.65
CA VAL A 146 5.95 9.17 -4.34
C VAL A 146 5.20 9.88 -5.47
N HIS A 147 5.58 9.65 -6.73
CA HIS A 147 4.86 10.21 -7.87
C HIS A 147 3.43 9.68 -7.96
N LEU A 148 3.22 8.39 -7.64
CA LEU A 148 1.90 7.78 -7.63
C LEU A 148 0.99 8.45 -6.59
N GLU A 149 1.52 8.72 -5.41
CA GLU A 149 0.84 9.43 -4.33
C GLU A 149 0.52 10.88 -4.73
N GLN A 150 1.48 11.60 -5.33
CA GLN A 150 1.24 12.94 -5.86
C GLN A 150 0.13 12.96 -6.92
N TYR A 151 0.12 12.00 -7.85
CA TYR A 151 -0.93 11.92 -8.86
C TYR A 151 -2.30 11.59 -8.26
N LEU A 152 -2.33 10.83 -7.16
CA LEU A 152 -3.53 10.56 -6.40
C LEU A 152 -4.05 11.82 -5.70
N MET A 153 -3.16 12.61 -5.09
CA MET A 153 -3.51 13.92 -4.51
C MET A 153 -3.98 14.94 -5.55
N GLU A 154 -3.35 14.96 -6.73
CA GLU A 154 -3.78 15.79 -7.86
C GLU A 154 -5.13 15.33 -8.44
N GLY A 155 -5.61 14.11 -8.11
CA GLY A 155 -6.78 13.49 -8.72
C GLY A 155 -6.57 13.10 -10.19
N SER A 156 -5.31 13.04 -10.65
CA SER A 156 -4.96 12.78 -12.05
C SER A 156 -4.82 11.29 -12.35
N TYR A 157 -5.96 10.58 -12.38
CA TYR A 157 -5.99 9.11 -12.54
C TYR A 157 -5.39 8.60 -13.85
N LYS A 158 -5.41 9.40 -14.92
CA LYS A 158 -4.75 9.04 -16.19
C LYS A 158 -3.23 8.88 -16.03
N LYS A 159 -2.60 9.73 -15.21
CA LYS A 159 -1.15 9.61 -14.93
C LYS A 159 -0.86 8.37 -14.08
N VAL A 160 -1.72 8.05 -13.11
CA VAL A 160 -1.65 6.82 -12.30
C VAL A 160 -1.71 5.59 -13.20
N TRP A 161 -2.64 5.57 -14.16
CA TRP A 161 -2.76 4.47 -15.12
C TRP A 161 -1.50 4.29 -15.98
N ASN A 162 -0.91 5.38 -16.47
CA ASN A 162 0.34 5.31 -17.22
C ASN A 162 1.53 4.89 -16.34
N ALA A 163 1.55 5.31 -15.07
CA ALA A 163 2.58 4.92 -14.12
C ALA A 163 2.58 3.41 -13.81
N ARG A 164 1.45 2.72 -14.02
CA ARG A 164 1.36 1.25 -13.95
C ARG A 164 2.20 0.55 -15.03
N GLU A 165 2.39 1.16 -16.20
CA GLU A 165 3.23 0.59 -17.26
C GLU A 165 4.72 0.82 -17.00
N GLN A 166 5.06 1.85 -16.21
CA GLN A 166 6.44 2.26 -15.91
C GLN A 166 6.98 1.63 -14.61
N VAL A 167 6.52 0.43 -14.28
CA VAL A 167 6.84 -0.21 -13.01
C VAL A 167 8.28 -0.78 -13.03
N PRO A 168 9.15 -0.44 -12.06
CA PRO A 168 10.53 -0.90 -12.03
C PRO A 168 10.71 -2.40 -11.74
N ALA A 169 9.78 -3.03 -11.01
CA ALA A 169 9.84 -4.46 -10.70
C ALA A 169 8.44 -5.12 -10.67
N PRO A 170 8.32 -6.38 -11.11
CA PRO A 170 7.02 -7.03 -11.29
C PRO A 170 6.22 -7.20 -9.98
N GLU A 171 6.87 -7.23 -8.83
CA GLU A 171 6.24 -7.39 -7.51
C GLU A 171 5.33 -6.21 -7.14
N TYR A 172 5.62 -5.01 -7.67
CA TYR A 172 4.82 -3.81 -7.42
C TYR A 172 3.44 -3.87 -8.08
N LEU A 173 3.29 -4.64 -9.18
CA LEU A 173 2.02 -4.75 -9.90
C LEU A 173 0.89 -5.28 -9.00
N PHE A 174 1.21 -6.17 -8.06
CA PHE A 174 0.22 -6.72 -7.14
C PHE A 174 -0.45 -5.62 -6.29
N PHE A 175 0.33 -4.72 -5.70
CA PHE A 175 -0.20 -3.62 -4.88
C PHE A 175 -0.87 -2.54 -5.73
N ILE A 176 -0.36 -2.28 -6.94
CA ILE A 176 -0.99 -1.33 -7.87
C ILE A 176 -2.36 -1.83 -8.34
N ASP A 177 -2.52 -3.13 -8.58
CA ASP A 177 -3.82 -3.69 -8.98
C ASP A 177 -4.88 -3.54 -7.88
N ILE A 178 -4.49 -3.71 -6.61
CA ILE A 178 -5.37 -3.44 -5.46
C ILE A 178 -5.72 -1.96 -5.42
N LEU A 179 -4.73 -1.08 -5.54
CA LEU A 179 -4.93 0.37 -5.56
C LEU A 179 -5.86 0.81 -6.70
N MET A 180 -5.75 0.21 -7.88
CA MET A 180 -6.63 0.49 -9.02
C MET A 180 -8.09 0.10 -8.72
N GLY A 181 -8.32 -0.96 -7.94
CA GLY A 181 -9.65 -1.30 -7.45
C GLY A 181 -10.24 -0.18 -6.59
N THR A 182 -9.46 0.32 -5.62
CA THR A 182 -9.85 1.42 -4.73
C THR A 182 -10.06 2.73 -5.50
N ILE A 183 -9.18 3.06 -6.44
CA ILE A 183 -9.30 4.26 -7.28
C ILE A 183 -10.59 4.20 -8.12
N ARG A 184 -10.92 3.05 -8.71
CA ARG A 184 -12.19 2.90 -9.44
C ARG A 184 -13.40 3.14 -8.55
N SER A 185 -13.38 2.67 -7.30
CA SER A 185 -14.46 2.94 -6.35
C SER A 185 -14.58 4.42 -5.96
N GLU A 186 -13.47 5.13 -5.83
CA GLU A 186 -13.47 6.57 -5.53
C GLU A 186 -13.96 7.38 -6.73
N ILE A 187 -13.47 7.07 -7.94
CA ILE A 187 -13.94 7.67 -9.20
C ILE A 187 -15.45 7.50 -9.35
N ALA A 188 -15.96 6.30 -9.08
CA ALA A 188 -17.38 6.00 -9.14
C ALA A 188 -18.18 6.87 -8.15
N SER A 189 -17.72 6.94 -6.90
CA SER A 189 -18.37 7.73 -5.84
C SER A 189 -18.35 9.24 -6.12
N CYS A 190 -17.30 9.73 -6.78
CA CYS A 190 -17.23 11.12 -7.26
C CYS A 190 -18.15 11.36 -8.46
N SER A 191 -18.23 10.40 -9.39
CA SER A 191 -19.10 10.49 -10.58
C SER A 191 -20.58 10.52 -10.21
N GLU A 192 -20.98 9.75 -9.19
CA GLU A 192 -22.34 9.76 -8.62
C GLU A 192 -22.76 11.13 -8.07
N LYS A 193 -21.80 11.91 -7.55
CA LYS A 193 -22.05 13.26 -7.00
C LYS A 193 -21.95 14.36 -8.05
N ALA A 194 -21.07 14.19 -9.04
CA ALA A 194 -20.76 15.21 -10.03
C ALA A 194 -21.76 15.25 -11.19
N TYR A 195 -22.30 14.08 -11.58
CA TYR A 195 -23.15 13.94 -12.75
C TYR A 195 -24.53 13.38 -12.40
N SER A 196 -25.58 13.88 -13.07
CA SER A 196 -26.92 13.29 -12.98
C SER A 196 -27.09 12.12 -13.96
N SER A 197 -26.38 12.16 -15.09
CA SER A 197 -26.35 11.07 -16.06
C SER A 197 -25.05 11.05 -16.84
N LEU A 198 -24.58 9.87 -17.24
CA LEU A 198 -23.34 9.68 -18.01
C LEU A 198 -23.54 8.64 -19.13
N PRO A 199 -23.11 8.90 -20.37
CA PRO A 199 -23.11 7.89 -21.43
C PRO A 199 -22.19 6.70 -21.11
N LEU A 200 -22.54 5.50 -21.55
CA LEU A 200 -21.75 4.28 -21.29
C LEU A 200 -20.32 4.36 -21.85
N LEU A 201 -20.13 5.00 -23.00
CA LEU A 201 -18.81 5.13 -23.62
C LEU A 201 -17.89 6.03 -22.80
N ASP A 202 -18.42 7.17 -22.34
CA ASP A 202 -17.68 8.10 -21.48
C ASP A 202 -17.40 7.46 -20.12
N ALA A 203 -18.37 6.73 -19.56
CA ALA A 203 -18.16 5.94 -18.34
C ALA A 203 -17.05 4.89 -18.49
N ALA A 204 -17.00 4.19 -19.62
CA ALA A 204 -15.96 3.20 -19.90
C ALA A 204 -14.57 3.83 -19.98
N THR A 205 -14.44 4.98 -20.65
CA THR A 205 -13.15 5.70 -20.72
C THR A 205 -12.73 6.28 -19.37
N LEU A 206 -13.67 6.76 -18.57
CA LEU A 206 -13.42 7.36 -17.25
C LEU A 206 -12.98 6.29 -16.22
N LEU A 207 -13.62 5.12 -16.23
CA LEU A 207 -13.31 4.00 -15.31
C LEU A 207 -12.21 3.06 -15.83
N PHE A 208 -11.65 3.35 -17.02
CA PHE A 208 -10.62 2.54 -17.69
C PHE A 208 -11.05 1.07 -17.91
N PHE A 209 -12.29 0.86 -18.36
CA PHE A 209 -12.76 -0.46 -18.77
C PHE A 209 -12.52 -0.68 -20.27
N ASN A 210 -12.04 -1.87 -20.62
CA ASN A 210 -11.86 -2.27 -22.02
C ASN A 210 -13.16 -2.85 -22.61
N ASN A 211 -14.04 -3.40 -21.77
CA ASN A 211 -15.29 -4.05 -22.19
C ASN A 211 -16.51 -3.33 -21.60
N LEU A 212 -17.54 -3.17 -22.43
CA LEU A 212 -18.83 -2.62 -21.99
C LEU A 212 -19.57 -3.52 -20.97
N ASN A 213 -19.33 -4.83 -21.03
CA ASN A 213 -19.94 -5.79 -20.10
C ASN A 213 -19.44 -5.58 -18.65
N ASP A 214 -18.16 -5.23 -18.49
CA ASP A 214 -17.58 -4.98 -17.17
C ASP A 214 -18.17 -3.70 -16.55
N VAL A 215 -18.46 -2.69 -17.38
CA VAL A 215 -19.16 -1.47 -16.95
C VAL A 215 -20.58 -1.78 -16.50
N MET A 216 -21.29 -2.68 -17.19
CA MET A 216 -22.64 -3.09 -16.77
C MET A 216 -22.63 -3.85 -15.45
N ASN A 217 -21.68 -4.78 -15.25
CA ASN A 217 -21.53 -5.48 -13.99
C ASN A 217 -21.23 -4.52 -12.84
N PHE A 218 -20.32 -3.56 -13.07
CA PHE A 218 -19.97 -2.54 -12.08
C PHE A 218 -21.15 -1.60 -11.77
N ALA A 219 -21.95 -1.24 -12.77
CA ALA A 219 -23.17 -0.46 -12.59
C ALA A 219 -24.20 -1.21 -11.74
N VAL A 220 -24.34 -2.52 -11.93
CA VAL A 220 -25.23 -3.37 -11.11
C VAL A 220 -24.73 -3.47 -9.66
N GLU A 221 -23.43 -3.67 -9.45
CA GLU A 221 -22.82 -3.71 -8.11
C GLU A 221 -23.06 -2.41 -7.32
N ARG A 222 -23.05 -1.27 -8.02
CA ARG A 222 -23.29 0.06 -7.45
C ARG A 222 -24.76 0.46 -7.39
N GLY A 223 -25.65 -0.31 -8.03
CA GLY A 223 -27.08 0.00 -8.08
C GLY A 223 -27.43 1.18 -8.98
N TRP A 224 -26.65 1.45 -10.03
CA TRP A 224 -26.95 2.51 -11.00
C TRP A 224 -28.06 2.09 -11.97
N ASN A 225 -28.96 3.03 -12.29
CA ASN A 225 -30.02 2.78 -13.26
C ASN A 225 -29.48 2.98 -14.68
N VAL A 226 -29.22 1.87 -15.36
CA VAL A 226 -28.80 1.87 -16.77
C VAL A 226 -30.04 1.84 -17.64
N ASN A 227 -30.23 2.86 -18.50
CA ASN A 227 -31.29 2.85 -19.50
C ASN A 227 -30.72 2.28 -20.83
N PRO A 228 -31.12 1.04 -21.24
CA PRO A 228 -30.53 0.38 -22.41
C PRO A 228 -30.83 1.09 -23.73
N ALA A 229 -31.92 1.87 -23.79
CA ALA A 229 -32.35 2.57 -25.00
C ALA A 229 -31.53 3.84 -25.29
N GLU A 230 -31.05 4.54 -24.26
CA GLU A 230 -30.25 5.76 -24.41
C GLU A 230 -28.74 5.53 -24.23
N GLN A 231 -28.32 4.33 -23.84
CA GLN A 231 -26.95 4.02 -23.42
C GLN A 231 -26.41 5.00 -22.37
N LYS A 232 -27.27 5.39 -21.41
CA LYS A 232 -26.93 6.30 -20.31
C LYS A 232 -27.14 5.64 -18.97
N ILE A 233 -26.22 5.94 -18.07
CA ILE A 233 -26.27 5.63 -16.64
C ILE A 233 -26.87 6.84 -15.95
N TYR A 234 -27.95 6.65 -15.21
CA TYR A 234 -28.50 7.68 -14.34
C TYR A 234 -28.01 7.42 -12.91
N PHE A 235 -27.35 8.43 -12.34
CA PHE A 235 -27.00 8.41 -10.94
C PHE A 235 -28.20 8.97 -10.17
N THR A 236 -28.68 8.25 -9.16
CA THR A 236 -29.66 8.82 -8.24
C THR A 236 -28.95 9.92 -7.45
N THR A 237 -29.15 11.17 -7.85
CA THR A 237 -28.86 12.32 -7.00
C THR A 237 -29.71 12.17 -5.75
N LYS A 238 -29.09 11.84 -4.62
CA LYS A 238 -29.68 12.02 -3.30
C LYS A 238 -29.72 13.53 -2.99
N ASP A 239 -30.49 14.28 -3.77
CA ASP A 239 -30.77 15.71 -3.55
C ASP A 239 -31.95 15.93 -2.58
N ASP A 240 -32.36 14.90 -1.85
CA ASP A 240 -33.48 14.99 -0.91
C ASP A 240 -33.06 15.35 0.52
N ASN A 241 -31.77 15.65 0.73
CA ASN A 241 -31.35 16.34 1.95
C ASN A 241 -31.57 17.84 1.74
N GLN A 242 -32.82 18.28 1.80
CA GLN A 242 -33.12 19.66 2.16
C GLN A 242 -32.39 19.92 3.47
N VAL A 243 -31.27 20.64 3.39
CA VAL A 243 -30.49 21.03 4.56
C VAL A 243 -31.39 21.95 5.37
N GLU A 244 -32.09 21.41 6.37
CA GLU A 244 -32.71 22.22 7.42
C GLU A 244 -31.57 22.96 8.12
N ILE A 245 -31.34 24.19 7.69
CA ILE A 245 -30.37 25.07 8.32
C ILE A 245 -30.81 25.18 9.79
N PRO A 246 -29.95 24.87 10.78
CA PRO A 246 -30.34 24.87 12.18
C PRO A 246 -30.49 26.31 12.70
N HIS A 247 -31.61 26.95 12.34
CA HIS A 247 -31.95 28.32 12.66
C HIS A 247 -31.90 28.60 14.17
N ALA A 248 -32.30 27.62 14.99
CA ALA A 248 -32.28 27.72 16.45
C ALA A 248 -30.87 27.91 17.03
N ASN A 249 -29.85 27.28 16.43
CA ASN A 249 -28.47 27.41 16.88
C ASN A 249 -27.88 28.77 16.52
N ILE A 250 -28.21 29.29 15.32
CA ILE A 250 -27.80 30.63 14.89
C ILE A 250 -28.41 31.70 15.81
N ILE A 251 -29.70 31.56 16.15
CA ILE A 251 -30.39 32.46 17.07
C ILE A 251 -29.76 32.42 18.47
N ARG A 252 -29.44 31.22 18.99
CA ARG A 252 -28.75 31.08 20.28
C ARG A 252 -27.36 31.72 20.29
N GLN A 253 -26.58 31.52 19.23
CA GLN A 253 -25.26 32.16 19.11
C GLN A 253 -25.39 33.68 19.05
N ALA A 254 -26.32 34.22 18.25
CA ALA A 254 -26.58 35.65 18.17
C ALA A 254 -27.01 36.25 19.53
N LEU A 255 -27.88 35.56 20.27
CA LEU A 255 -28.31 35.97 21.61
C LEU A 255 -27.17 35.90 22.63
N ASN A 256 -26.29 34.89 22.55
CA ASN A 256 -25.13 34.79 23.43
C ASN A 256 -24.12 35.91 23.14
N TYR A 257 -23.85 36.23 21.87
CA TYR A 257 -23.00 37.36 21.51
C TYR A 257 -23.58 38.69 21.98
N ALA A 258 -24.90 38.90 21.82
CA ALA A 258 -25.56 40.09 22.34
C ALA A 258 -25.45 40.17 23.88
N ARG A 259 -25.62 39.05 24.58
CA ARG A 259 -25.49 38.97 26.03
C ARG A 259 -24.07 39.28 26.51
N GLU A 260 -23.05 38.77 25.83
CA GLU A 260 -21.64 39.05 26.17
C GLU A 260 -21.24 40.51 25.89
N LEU A 261 -21.82 41.14 24.87
CA LEU A 261 -21.60 42.56 24.56
C LEU A 261 -22.32 43.51 25.52
N GLU A 262 -23.52 43.17 25.99
CA GLU A 262 -24.26 43.95 26.98
C GLU A 262 -23.78 43.75 28.42
N GLN A 263 -23.01 42.69 28.67
CA GLN A 263 -22.41 42.47 29.97
C GLN A 263 -21.28 43.47 30.19
N ILE A 264 -21.54 44.51 31.00
CA ILE A 264 -20.54 45.49 31.41
C ILE A 264 -19.44 44.75 32.20
N VAL A 265 -18.20 44.81 31.69
CA VAL A 265 -16.98 44.37 32.41
C VAL A 265 -16.63 45.35 33.52
#